data_AF-A0A1E8FD64-F1
#
_entry.id   AF-A0A1E8FD64-F1
#
_cell.length_a   1.000
_cell.length_b   1.000
_cell.length_c   1.000
_cell.angle_alpha   90.00
_cell.angle_beta   90.00
_cell.angle_gamma   90.00
#
_symmetry.space_group_name_H-M   'P 1'
#
loop_
_entity.id
_entity.type
_entity.pdbx_description
1 polymer ?
#
loop_
_entity_poly.entity_id
_entity_poly.type
_entity_poly.pdbx_seq_one_letter_code
_entity_poly.pdbx_strand_id
1 'polypeptide(L)'
;MNVQEEPLIKPRTTLSLILVCVLVFFVLSALFFIPVPKELQNKVGGAVLNTGHIIFFSLFALTFYPFTKGRNRTRLPRFLFIVFMLSLLIETIQSTVGRTFQWEDIMRNELGAILGISIQMHFQGPHKAHWLLRIGLLITIVTAILVERMPLIEKIITLAANN
;
A
#
# COMPACT_ATOMS: atom_id res chain seq x y z
N MET A 1 -5.82 -20.85 -35.05
CA MET A 1 -5.07 -20.29 -33.91
C MET A 1 -6.09 -19.92 -32.84
N ASN A 2 -6.32 -20.79 -31.86
CA ASN A 2 -7.35 -20.58 -30.86
C ASN A 2 -6.78 -19.67 -29.77
N VAL A 3 -7.24 -18.42 -29.71
CA VAL A 3 -6.83 -17.46 -28.68
C VAL A 3 -7.43 -17.99 -27.37
N GLN A 4 -6.62 -18.65 -26.55
CA GLN A 4 -7.00 -19.03 -25.19
C GLN A 4 -7.35 -17.74 -24.44
N GLU A 5 -8.63 -17.49 -24.29
CA GLU A 5 -9.16 -16.43 -23.45
C GLU A 5 -8.67 -16.68 -22.02
N GLU A 6 -7.89 -15.74 -21.47
CA GLU A 6 -7.51 -15.77 -20.06
C GLU A 6 -8.79 -15.97 -19.22
N PRO A 7 -8.84 -16.97 -18.33
CA PRO A 7 -10.03 -17.21 -17.53
C PRO A 7 -10.33 -15.96 -16.71
N LEU A 8 -11.52 -15.40 -16.94
CA LEU A 8 -12.02 -14.24 -16.21
C LEU A 8 -12.17 -14.65 -14.73
N ILE A 9 -11.16 -14.35 -13.91
CA ILE A 9 -11.17 -14.64 -12.48
C ILE A 9 -12.27 -13.80 -11.85
N LYS A 10 -13.46 -14.39 -11.67
CA LYS A 10 -14.57 -13.75 -10.95
C LYS A 10 -14.24 -13.83 -9.45
N PRO A 11 -13.96 -12.71 -8.77
CA PRO A 11 -13.62 -12.75 -7.36
C PRO A 11 -14.83 -13.29 -6.57
N ARG A 12 -14.63 -14.39 -5.84
CA ARG A 12 -15.62 -15.01 -4.96
C ARG A 12 -15.60 -14.36 -3.57
N THR A 13 -15.47 -13.04 -3.53
CA THR A 13 -15.60 -12.25 -2.30
C THR A 13 -17.07 -11.94 -2.08
N THR A 14 -17.59 -12.32 -0.92
CA THR A 14 -18.97 -12.01 -0.53
C THR A 14 -19.14 -10.49 -0.48
N LEU A 15 -20.25 -9.98 -1.01
CA LEU A 15 -20.58 -8.55 -1.04
C LEU A 15 -20.38 -7.87 0.33
N SER A 16 -20.69 -8.59 1.42
CA SER A 16 -20.52 -8.15 2.80
C SER A 16 -19.06 -7.87 3.18
N LEU A 17 -18.10 -8.68 2.72
CA LEU A 17 -16.67 -8.47 3.01
C LEU A 17 -16.17 -7.20 2.30
N ILE A 18 -16.58 -7.00 1.05
CA ILE A 18 -16.23 -5.79 0.28
C ILE A 18 -16.79 -4.55 0.97
N LEU A 19 -18.05 -4.59 1.42
CA LEU A 19 -18.67 -3.48 2.15
C LEU A 19 -17.93 -3.15 3.45
N VAL A 20 -17.53 -4.17 4.22
CA VAL A 20 -16.73 -3.98 5.44
C VAL A 20 -15.37 -3.35 5.11
N CYS A 21 -14.67 -3.84 4.09
CA CYS A 21 -13.39 -3.26 3.65
C CYS A 21 -13.54 -1.81 3.18
N VAL A 22 -14.61 -1.48 2.44
CA VAL A 22 -14.91 -0.11 2.00
C VAL A 22 -15.22 0.79 3.19
N LEU A 23 -16.01 0.33 4.16
CA LEU A 23 -16.32 1.11 5.36
C LEU A 23 -15.06 1.38 6.21
N VAL A 24 -14.25 0.34 6.44
CA VAL A 24 -12.96 0.46 7.13
C VAL A 24 -12.04 1.43 6.38
N PHE A 25 -12.00 1.34 5.05
CA PHE A 25 -11.23 2.25 4.21
C PHE A 25 -11.67 3.72 4.40
N PHE A 26 -12.98 4.00 4.38
CA PHE A 26 -13.49 5.35 4.62
C PHE A 26 -13.12 5.89 6.00
N VAL A 27 -13.27 5.06 7.05
CA VAL A 27 -12.91 5.47 8.42
C VAL A 27 -11.41 5.76 8.53
N LEU A 28 -10.56 4.87 8.00
CA LEU A 28 -9.11 5.07 8.02
C LEU A 28 -8.67 6.26 7.16
N SER A 29 -9.37 6.54 6.06
CA SER A 29 -9.06 7.68 5.19
C SER A 29 -9.22 9.02 5.91
N ALA A 30 -10.16 9.13 6.84
CA ALA A 30 -10.35 10.35 7.64
C ALA A 30 -9.10 10.69 8.47
N LEU A 31 -8.33 9.69 8.92
CA LEU A 31 -7.12 9.87 9.71
C LEU A 31 -6.00 10.59 8.94
N PHE A 32 -6.02 10.55 7.60
CA PHE A 32 -5.06 11.28 6.77
C PHE A 32 -5.26 12.80 6.89
N PHE A 33 -6.46 13.27 7.21
CA PHE A 33 -6.79 14.70 7.21
C PHE A 33 -6.77 15.33 8.60
N ILE A 34 -6.52 14.55 9.66
CA ILE A 34 -6.39 15.06 11.03
C ILE A 34 -4.96 15.58 11.23
N PRO A 35 -4.73 16.80 11.73
CA PRO A 35 -3.39 17.28 12.04
C PRO A 35 -2.66 16.33 13.01
N VAL A 36 -1.36 16.09 12.79
CA VAL A 36 -0.60 15.17 13.65
C VAL A 36 -0.45 15.80 15.05
N PRO A 37 -0.91 15.12 16.12
CA PRO A 37 -0.80 15.64 17.47
C PRO A 37 0.67 15.79 17.88
N LYS A 38 0.99 16.81 18.69
CA LYS A 38 2.38 17.20 19.01
C LYS A 38 3.19 16.05 19.61
N GLU A 39 2.51 15.17 20.34
CA GLU A 39 3.06 13.97 20.99
C GLU A 39 3.57 12.94 19.97
N LEU A 40 3.00 12.90 18.77
CA LEU A 40 3.37 11.99 17.68
C LEU A 40 4.29 12.63 16.64
N GLN A 41 4.63 13.91 16.77
CA GLN A 41 5.60 14.60 15.89
C GLN A 41 7.05 14.21 16.19
N ASN A 42 7.28 13.38 17.21
CA ASN A 42 8.59 12.78 17.44
C ASN A 42 8.92 11.72 16.38
N LYS A 43 10.19 11.31 16.31
CA LYS A 43 10.68 10.43 15.25
C LYS A 43 9.98 9.05 15.24
N VAL A 44 9.58 8.56 16.41
CA VAL A 44 8.90 7.26 16.55
C VAL A 44 7.43 7.37 16.13
N GLY A 45 6.73 8.43 16.53
CA GLY A 45 5.36 8.71 16.11
C GLY A 45 5.27 8.91 14.60
N GLY A 46 6.22 9.64 14.00
CA GLY A 46 6.35 9.75 12.55
C GLY A 46 6.56 8.38 11.88
N ALA A 47 7.38 7.49 12.45
CA ALA A 47 7.56 6.13 11.95
C ALA A 47 6.26 5.34 11.87
N VAL A 48 5.48 5.40 12.95
CA VAL A 48 4.21 4.67 13.08
C VAL A 48 3.20 5.20 12.07
N LEU A 49 3.07 6.52 11.96
CA LEU A 49 2.18 7.16 11.00
C LEU A 49 2.57 6.81 9.55
N ASN A 50 3.87 6.88 9.23
CA ASN A 50 4.39 6.51 7.91
C ASN A 50 4.18 5.02 7.59
N THR A 51 4.12 4.15 8.60
CA THR A 51 3.80 2.73 8.43
C THR A 51 2.30 2.56 8.11
N GLY A 52 1.46 3.41 8.69
CA GLY A 52 0.04 3.48 8.38
C GLY A 52 -0.24 3.67 6.88
N HIS A 53 0.53 4.52 6.19
CA HIS A 53 0.42 4.72 4.74
C HIS A 53 0.59 3.42 3.95
N ILE A 54 1.66 2.65 4.23
CA ILE A 54 1.94 1.38 3.55
C ILE A 54 0.82 0.37 3.80
N ILE A 55 0.39 0.22 5.06
CA ILE A 55 -0.68 -0.72 5.44
C ILE A 55 -2.00 -0.32 4.76
N PHE A 56 -2.34 0.96 4.80
CA PHE A 56 -3.58 1.48 4.22
C PHE A 56 -3.62 1.26 2.71
N PHE A 57 -2.56 1.61 1.97
CA PHE A 57 -2.53 1.41 0.52
C PHE A 57 -2.39 -0.06 0.11
N SER A 58 -1.82 -0.92 0.98
CA SER A 58 -1.88 -2.37 0.79
C SER A 58 -3.30 -2.92 0.90
N LEU A 59 -4.06 -2.50 1.92
CA LEU A 59 -5.48 -2.86 2.05
C LEU A 59 -6.33 -2.29 0.91
N PHE A 60 -6.05 -1.06 0.49
CA PHE A 60 -6.68 -0.45 -0.68
C PHE A 60 -6.44 -1.29 -1.93
N ALA A 61 -5.19 -1.68 -2.21
CA ALA A 61 -4.88 -2.54 -3.34
C ALA A 61 -5.58 -3.90 -3.27
N LEU A 62 -5.56 -4.57 -2.11
CA LEU A 62 -6.27 -5.85 -1.91
C LEU A 62 -7.77 -5.74 -2.20
N THR A 63 -8.37 -4.60 -1.85
CA THR A 63 -9.80 -4.35 -2.02
C THR A 63 -10.14 -3.94 -3.45
N PHE A 64 -9.41 -2.98 -4.03
CA PHE A 64 -9.81 -2.28 -5.26
C PHE A 64 -9.10 -2.78 -6.52
N TYR A 65 -7.88 -3.34 -6.42
CA TYR A 65 -7.18 -3.92 -7.56
C TYR A 65 -8.01 -5.01 -8.28
N PRO A 66 -8.74 -5.93 -7.61
CA PRO A 66 -9.57 -6.92 -8.30
C PRO A 66 -10.65 -6.32 -9.23
N PHE A 67 -11.12 -5.11 -8.95
CA PHE A 67 -12.13 -4.42 -9.78
C PHE A 67 -11.54 -3.69 -10.98
N THR A 68 -10.21 -3.63 -11.09
CA THR A 68 -9.54 -2.96 -12.21
C THR A 68 -9.60 -3.84 -13.45
N LYS A 69 -10.31 -3.37 -14.50
CA LYS A 69 -10.52 -4.12 -15.74
C LYS A 69 -9.28 -4.10 -16.65
N GLY A 70 -9.07 -5.19 -17.39
CA GLY A 70 -8.07 -5.32 -18.46
C GLY A 70 -7.02 -6.40 -18.20
N ARG A 71 -6.10 -6.58 -19.16
CA ARG A 71 -4.97 -7.52 -19.04
C ARG A 71 -3.97 -7.03 -18.00
N ASN A 72 -3.28 -7.95 -17.31
CA ASN A 72 -2.31 -7.64 -16.25
C ASN A 72 -1.27 -6.59 -16.66
N ARG A 73 -0.74 -6.66 -17.91
CA ARG A 73 0.23 -5.69 -18.45
C ARG A 73 -0.27 -4.25 -18.49
N THR A 74 -1.56 -4.03 -18.70
CA THR A 74 -2.18 -2.70 -18.74
C THR A 74 -2.84 -2.34 -17.42
N ARG A 75 -3.27 -3.35 -16.66
CA ARG A 75 -4.02 -3.22 -15.42
C ARG A 75 -3.13 -2.74 -14.28
N LEU A 76 -1.93 -3.32 -14.14
CA LEU A 76 -0.96 -2.93 -13.11
C LEU A 76 -0.51 -1.46 -13.25
N PRO A 77 0.06 -0.99 -14.37
CA PRO A 77 0.52 0.39 -14.48
C PRO A 77 -0.63 1.39 -14.36
N ARG A 78 -1.83 1.05 -14.85
CA ARG A 78 -3.02 1.89 -14.68
C ARG A 78 -3.41 2.03 -13.20
N PHE A 79 -3.40 0.93 -12.44
CA PHE A 79 -3.74 0.98 -11.03
C PHE A 79 -2.72 1.78 -10.22
N LEU A 80 -1.43 1.57 -10.46
CA LEU A 80 -0.36 2.36 -9.83
C LEU A 80 -0.49 3.84 -10.21
N PHE A 81 -0.79 4.16 -11.47
CA PHE A 81 -1.06 5.55 -11.86
C PHE A 81 -2.25 6.17 -11.12
N ILE A 82 -3.31 5.41 -10.85
CA ILE A 82 -4.43 5.86 -10.03
C ILE A 82 -3.99 6.11 -8.59
N VAL A 83 -3.20 5.20 -7.99
CA VAL A 83 -2.64 5.36 -6.64
C VAL A 83 -1.75 6.61 -6.56
N PHE A 84 -0.94 6.85 -7.59
CA PHE A 84 -0.07 8.01 -7.66
C PHE A 84 -0.86 9.32 -7.70
N MET A 85 -1.89 9.39 -8.56
CA MET A 85 -2.77 10.56 -8.65
C MET A 85 -3.57 10.78 -7.36
N LEU A 86 -4.04 9.70 -6.75
CA LEU A 86 -4.72 9.77 -5.45
C LEU A 86 -3.78 10.26 -4.34
N SER A 87 -2.52 9.80 -4.35
CA SER A 87 -1.51 10.22 -3.38
C SER A 87 -1.18 11.70 -3.53
N LEU A 88 -1.00 12.19 -4.76
CA LEU A 88 -0.81 13.62 -5.03
C LEU A 88 -1.99 14.46 -4.51
N LEU A 89 -3.23 13.98 -4.72
CA LEU A 89 -4.42 14.66 -4.25
C LEU A 89 -4.48 14.70 -2.72
N ILE A 90 -4.24 13.57 -2.05
CA ILE A 90 -4.24 13.48 -0.59
C ILE A 90 -3.20 14.44 -0.01
N GLU A 91 -1.97 14.41 -0.51
CA GLU A 91 -0.88 15.25 0.01
C GLU A 91 -1.11 16.73 -0.22
N THR A 92 -1.72 17.07 -1.36
CA THR A 92 -2.13 18.45 -1.65
C THR A 92 -3.18 18.92 -0.65
N ILE A 93 -4.21 18.12 -0.37
CA ILE A 93 -5.24 18.47 0.61
C ILE A 93 -4.64 18.53 2.02
N GLN A 94 -3.76 17.58 2.38
CA GLN A 94 -3.05 17.59 3.65
C GLN A 94 -2.23 18.87 3.86
N SER A 95 -1.65 19.41 2.78
CA SER A 95 -0.93 20.68 2.84
C SER A 95 -1.80 21.86 3.28
N THR A 96 -3.10 21.82 2.95
CA THR A 96 -4.07 22.85 3.36
C THR A 96 -4.52 22.75 4.82
N VAL A 97 -4.34 21.59 5.47
CA VAL A 97 -4.69 21.38 6.89
C VAL A 97 -3.47 21.47 7.82
N GLY A 98 -2.36 22.03 7.32
CA GLY A 98 -1.16 22.31 8.11
C GLY A 98 -0.16 21.15 8.20
N ARG A 99 -0.26 20.14 7.33
CA ARG A 99 0.80 19.14 7.14
C ARG A 99 1.77 19.60 6.05
N THR A 100 3.03 19.19 6.13
CA THR A 100 3.99 19.44 5.05
C THR A 100 3.80 18.44 3.92
N PHE A 101 3.82 18.89 2.67
CA PHE A 101 3.85 18.00 1.51
C PHE A 101 5.15 17.17 1.54
N GLN A 102 5.03 15.84 1.47
CA GLN A 102 6.17 14.91 1.49
C GLN A 102 6.10 13.94 0.32
N TRP A 103 7.12 13.95 -0.54
CA TRP A 103 7.21 13.01 -1.67
C TRP A 103 7.36 11.57 -1.19
N GLU A 104 7.98 11.39 -0.03
CA GLU A 104 8.19 10.10 0.61
C GLU A 104 6.86 9.41 0.94
N ASP A 105 5.80 10.16 1.25
CA ASP A 105 4.48 9.61 1.52
C ASP A 105 3.82 9.07 0.26
N ILE A 106 3.99 9.74 -0.88
CA ILE A 106 3.56 9.23 -2.20
C ILE A 106 4.30 7.92 -2.51
N MET A 107 5.61 7.86 -2.28
CA MET A 107 6.39 6.63 -2.49
C MET A 107 5.93 5.49 -1.56
N ARG A 108 5.62 5.77 -0.29
CA ARG A 108 5.09 4.79 0.67
C ARG A 108 3.72 4.26 0.24
N ASN A 109 2.87 5.12 -0.31
CA ASN A 109 1.56 4.72 -0.83
C ASN A 109 1.71 3.76 -2.01
N GLU A 110 2.62 4.05 -2.94
CA GLU A 110 2.95 3.14 -4.06
C GLU A 110 3.50 1.80 -3.56
N LEU A 111 4.45 1.82 -2.62
CA LEU A 111 5.00 0.59 -2.02
C LEU A 111 3.91 -0.24 -1.34
N GLY A 112 3.00 0.40 -0.61
CA GLY A 112 1.82 -0.23 -0.02
C GLY A 112 0.95 -0.88 -1.09
N ALA A 113 0.62 -0.16 -2.17
CA ALA A 113 -0.20 -0.69 -3.24
C ALA A 113 0.45 -1.90 -3.94
N ILE A 114 1.74 -1.82 -4.25
CA ILE A 114 2.49 -2.92 -4.87
C ILE A 114 2.52 -4.14 -3.91
N LEU A 115 2.71 -3.92 -2.60
CA LEU A 115 2.66 -4.98 -1.59
C LEU A 115 1.30 -5.68 -1.60
N GLY A 116 0.20 -4.93 -1.57
CA GLY A 116 -1.16 -5.47 -1.59
C GLY A 116 -1.46 -6.28 -2.86
N ILE A 117 -1.05 -5.77 -4.03
CA ILE A 117 -1.15 -6.51 -5.30
C ILE A 117 -0.32 -7.80 -5.24
N SER A 118 0.89 -7.75 -4.70
CA SER A 118 1.79 -8.90 -4.61
C SER A 118 1.20 -10.00 -3.71
N ILE A 119 0.64 -9.62 -2.57
CA ILE A 119 -0.10 -10.51 -1.67
C ILE A 119 -1.27 -11.14 -2.43
N GLN A 120 -2.09 -10.34 -3.11
CA GLN A 120 -3.23 -10.84 -3.88
C GLN A 120 -2.80 -11.86 -4.95
N MET A 121 -1.77 -11.54 -5.72
CA MET A 121 -1.23 -12.42 -6.76
C MET A 121 -0.64 -13.71 -6.19
N HIS A 122 -0.08 -13.67 -4.97
CA HIS A 122 0.41 -14.85 -4.28
C HIS A 122 -0.74 -15.82 -3.94
N PHE A 123 -1.83 -15.31 -3.35
CA PHE A 123 -2.95 -16.15 -2.89
C PHE A 123 -3.96 -16.55 -3.99
N GLN A 124 -4.01 -15.86 -5.14
CA GLN A 124 -5.02 -16.12 -6.19
C GLN A 124 -4.57 -17.08 -7.31
N GLY A 125 -3.31 -17.52 -7.37
CA GLY A 125 -2.82 -18.29 -8.52
C GLY A 125 -2.25 -19.67 -8.18
N PRO A 126 -2.86 -20.80 -8.63
CA PRO A 126 -2.35 -22.17 -8.40
C PRO A 126 -1.10 -22.55 -9.23
N HIS A 127 -0.56 -21.62 -10.02
CA HIS A 127 0.50 -21.91 -10.99
C HIS A 127 1.90 -21.90 -10.36
N LYS A 128 2.45 -23.08 -10.06
CA LYS A 128 3.79 -23.28 -9.47
C LYS A 128 4.92 -22.60 -10.26
N ALA A 129 4.78 -22.49 -11.58
CA ALA A 129 5.82 -22.00 -12.49
C ALA A 129 6.32 -20.56 -12.23
N HIS A 130 5.51 -19.71 -11.57
CA HIS A 130 5.89 -18.33 -11.27
C HIS A 130 5.95 -18.04 -9.76
N TRP A 131 5.93 -19.08 -8.92
CA TRP A 131 5.94 -18.93 -7.46
C TRP A 131 7.23 -18.26 -6.96
N LEU A 132 8.39 -18.62 -7.52
CA LEU A 132 9.68 -17.99 -7.21
C LEU A 132 9.71 -16.50 -7.54
N LEU A 133 9.12 -16.09 -8.68
CA LEU A 133 9.03 -14.67 -9.05
C LEU A 133 8.12 -13.90 -8.10
N ARG A 134 7.00 -14.49 -7.66
CA ARG A 134 6.08 -13.85 -6.69
C ARG A 134 6.74 -13.68 -5.32
N ILE A 135 7.48 -14.69 -4.87
CA ILE A 135 8.24 -14.62 -3.62
C ILE A 135 9.39 -13.65 -3.74
N GLY A 136 10.13 -13.66 -4.84
CA GLY A 136 11.19 -12.70 -5.11
C GLY A 136 10.67 -11.26 -5.09
N LEU A 137 9.51 -11.01 -5.68
CA LEU A 137 8.85 -9.70 -5.64
C LEU A 137 8.46 -9.32 -4.21
N LEU A 138 7.83 -10.22 -3.45
CA LEU A 138 7.47 -10.02 -2.05
C LEU A 138 8.70 -9.71 -1.18
N ILE A 139 9.77 -10.50 -1.31
CA ILE A 139 11.03 -10.28 -0.60
C ILE A 139 11.61 -8.91 -0.99
N THR A 140 11.67 -8.59 -2.28
CA THR A 140 12.20 -7.30 -2.75
C THR A 140 11.42 -6.13 -2.17
N ILE A 141 10.09 -6.20 -2.15
CA ILE A 141 9.23 -5.16 -1.60
C ILE A 141 9.42 -5.05 -0.09
N VAL A 142 9.42 -6.18 0.63
CA VAL A 142 9.66 -6.20 2.08
C VAL A 142 11.04 -5.64 2.40
N THR A 143 12.07 -6.00 1.65
CA THR A 143 13.42 -5.45 1.79
C THR A 143 13.45 -3.95 1.50
N ALA A 144 12.79 -3.47 0.45
CA ALA A 144 12.69 -2.04 0.14
C ALA A 144 12.01 -1.27 1.28
N ILE A 145 10.96 -1.84 1.87
CA ILE A 145 10.31 -1.29 3.06
C ILE A 145 11.28 -1.28 4.24
N LEU A 146 12.01 -2.37 4.51
CA LEU A 146 12.98 -2.41 5.61
C LEU A 146 14.12 -1.40 5.43
N VAL A 147 14.61 -1.21 4.21
CA VAL A 147 15.63 -0.19 3.88
C VAL A 147 15.10 1.21 4.12
N GLU A 148 13.87 1.51 3.69
CA GLU A 148 13.21 2.81 3.98
C GLU A 148 13.08 3.05 5.49
N ARG A 149 12.98 1.98 6.29
CA ARG A 149 12.90 2.04 7.76
C ARG A 149 14.24 2.01 8.48
N MET A 150 15.39 1.79 7.82
CA MET A 150 16.70 1.75 8.50
C MET A 150 17.01 2.98 9.39
N PRO A 151 16.73 4.23 8.96
CA PRO A 151 17.00 5.42 9.79
C PRO A 151 16.21 5.46 11.11
N LEU A 152 15.11 4.71 11.19
CA LEU A 152 14.28 4.58 12.38
C LEU A 152 14.82 3.49 13.32
N ILE A 153 15.25 2.36 12.75
CA ILE A 153 15.85 1.25 13.50
C ILE A 153 17.12 1.73 14.22
N GLU A 154 17.99 2.44 13.50
CA GLU A 154 19.21 3.03 14.07
C GLU A 154 18.89 3.94 15.26
N LYS A 155 17.85 4.77 15.16
CA LYS A 155 17.45 5.66 16.24
C LYS A 155 16.88 4.93 17.45
N ILE A 156 16.04 3.93 17.25
CA ILE A 156 15.51 3.11 18.34
C ILE A 156 16.66 2.43 19.08
N ILE A 157 17.64 1.88 18.34
CA ILE A 157 18.83 1.27 18.93
C ILE A 157 19.64 2.30 19.72
N THR A 158 19.87 3.51 19.19
CA THR A 158 20.59 4.56 19.94
C THR A 158 19.85 5.05 21.18
N LEU A 159 18.51 5.10 21.17
CA LEU A 159 17.71 5.47 22.34
C LEU A 159 17.72 4.36 23.40
N ALA A 160 17.71 3.10 22.98
CA ALA A 160 17.82 1.96 23.87
C ALA A 160 19.24 1.78 24.45
N ALA A 161 20.27 2.24 23.74
CA ALA A 161 21.67 2.18 24.20
C ALA A 161 22.07 3.33 25.14
N ASN A 162 21.30 4.41 25.18
CA ASN A 162 21.57 5.60 26.00
C ASN A 162 20.66 5.72 27.25
N ASN A 163 19.84 4.70 27.52
CA ASN A 163 19.05 4.54 28.75
C ASN A 163 19.60 3.35 29.55
#